data_AF-A0A849IEY8-F1
#
_entry.id   AF-A0A849IEY8-F1
#
_cell.length_a   1.000
_cell.length_b   1.000
_cell.length_c   1.000
_cell.angle_alpha   90.00
_cell.angle_beta   90.00
_cell.angle_gamma   90.00
#
_symmetry.space_group_name_H-M   'P 1'
#
loop_
_entity.id
_entity.type
_entity.pdbx_description
1 polymer ?
#
loop_
_entity_poly.entity_id
_entity_poly.type
_entity_poly.pdbx_seq_one_letter_code
_entity_poly.pdbx_strand_id
1 'polypeptide(L)'
;MARYLMLLLLLRIGACPAEELADPTKPWNPSGQVGTAENRGVQEPVLQSILISRNRRAAIIDGRTVKVGEKVGDAVVERIGEGQVVLKSG
;
A
#
# COMPACT_ATOMS: atom_id res chain seq x y z
N MET A 1 -3.06 63.09 -3.23
CA MET A 1 -3.80 61.91 -2.73
C MET A 1 -4.01 60.84 -3.80
N ALA A 2 -4.62 61.16 -4.96
CA ALA A 2 -4.89 60.18 -6.03
C ALA A 2 -3.64 59.42 -6.57
N ARG A 3 -2.48 60.08 -6.67
CA ARG A 3 -1.23 59.43 -7.13
C ARG A 3 -0.70 58.35 -6.18
N TYR A 4 -0.81 58.55 -4.87
CA TYR A 4 -0.42 57.54 -3.87
C TYR A 4 -1.42 56.39 -3.82
N LEU A 5 -2.70 56.69 -4.06
CA LEU A 5 -3.78 55.71 -4.12
C LEU A 5 -3.64 54.80 -5.35
N MET A 6 -3.22 55.36 -6.49
CA MET A 6 -2.89 54.60 -7.70
C MET A 6 -1.64 53.71 -7.52
N LEU A 7 -0.62 54.20 -6.81
CA LEU A 7 0.58 53.42 -6.50
C LEU A 7 0.27 52.23 -5.58
N LEU A 8 -0.58 52.45 -4.56
CA LEU A 8 -1.07 51.40 -3.66
C LEU A 8 -1.94 50.36 -4.37
N LEU A 9 -2.71 50.77 -5.38
CA LEU A 9 -3.53 49.87 -6.18
C LEU A 9 -2.68 48.97 -7.08
N LEU A 10 -1.61 49.50 -7.67
CA LEU A 10 -0.68 48.73 -8.51
C LEU A 10 0.11 47.68 -7.72
N LEU A 11 0.43 47.96 -6.44
CA LEU A 11 1.18 47.04 -5.58
C LEU A 11 0.38 45.78 -5.20
N ARG A 12 -0.96 45.81 -5.32
CA ARG A 12 -1.85 44.68 -4.99
C ARG A 12 -1.96 43.62 -6.08
N ILE A 13 -1.53 43.91 -7.31
CA ILE A 13 -1.75 43.05 -8.49
C ILE A 13 -0.67 41.96 -8.63
N GLY A 14 0.43 42.04 -7.88
CA GLY A 14 1.60 41.17 -8.02
C GLY A 14 1.59 39.83 -7.27
N ALA A 15 0.50 39.46 -6.59
CA ALA A 15 0.44 38.20 -5.84
C ALA A 15 -0.03 37.05 -6.75
N CYS A 16 0.90 36.46 -7.50
CA CYS A 16 0.68 35.20 -8.18
C CYS A 16 1.12 34.05 -7.24
N PRO A 17 0.21 33.26 -6.64
CA PRO A 17 0.56 31.92 -6.19
C PRO A 17 1.41 31.18 -7.21
N ALA A 18 2.65 30.90 -6.83
CA ALA A 18 3.48 29.93 -7.53
C ALA A 18 2.81 28.57 -7.39
N GLU A 19 2.37 27.98 -8.49
CA GLU A 19 1.85 26.62 -8.50
C GLU A 19 2.98 25.67 -8.10
N GLU A 20 2.79 24.97 -6.99
CA GLU A 20 3.73 24.00 -6.47
C GLU A 20 3.80 22.81 -7.45
N LEU A 21 4.87 22.75 -8.23
CA LEU A 21 5.09 21.67 -9.18
C LEU A 21 5.43 20.40 -8.41
N ALA A 22 4.46 19.49 -8.32
CA ALA A 22 4.66 18.19 -7.67
C ALA A 22 5.81 17.43 -8.33
N ASP A 23 6.76 16.96 -7.52
CA ASP A 23 7.93 16.22 -7.99
C ASP A 23 7.50 14.92 -8.69
N PRO A 24 7.69 14.78 -10.02
CA PRO A 24 7.32 13.58 -10.75
C PRO A 24 8.24 12.38 -10.42
N THR A 25 9.36 12.60 -9.73
CA THR A 25 10.30 11.57 -9.29
C THR A 25 10.05 11.11 -7.86
N LYS A 26 9.01 11.61 -7.19
CA LYS A 26 8.66 11.20 -5.84
C LYS A 26 8.46 9.67 -5.80
N PRO A 27 9.33 8.91 -5.10
CA PRO A 27 9.24 7.46 -5.07
C PRO A 27 7.93 7.03 -4.42
N TRP A 28 7.43 5.88 -4.84
CA TRP A 28 6.24 5.29 -4.24
C TRP A 28 6.44 5.13 -2.74
N ASN A 29 5.60 5.81 -1.95
CA ASN A 29 5.59 5.67 -0.51
C ASN A 29 4.56 4.58 -0.12
N PRO A 30 4.99 3.38 0.30
CA PRO A 30 4.07 2.32 0.73
C PRO A 30 3.31 2.67 2.02
N SER A 31 3.69 3.74 2.74
CA SER A 31 2.99 4.20 3.94
C SER A 31 1.56 4.69 3.69
N GLY A 32 1.14 4.88 2.44
CA GLY A 32 -0.16 5.48 2.10
C GLY A 32 -1.32 4.50 1.92
N GLN A 33 -1.08 3.21 1.67
CA GLN A 33 -2.17 2.24 1.43
C GLN A 33 -1.61 0.82 1.32
N VAL A 34 -1.16 0.24 2.42
CA VAL A 34 -1.47 -1.17 2.64
C VAL A 34 -2.88 -1.11 3.20
N GLY A 35 -3.88 -1.32 2.35
CA GLY A 35 -5.29 -1.22 2.74
C GLY A 35 -5.49 -1.95 4.06
N THR A 36 -5.76 -1.20 5.12
CA THR A 36 -6.30 -1.76 6.34
C THR A 36 -7.59 -2.42 5.90
N ALA A 37 -7.63 -3.75 5.93
CA ALA A 37 -8.84 -4.50 5.71
C ALA A 37 -9.83 -4.17 6.84
N GLU A 38 -10.44 -2.99 6.76
CA GLU A 38 -11.65 -2.65 7.50
C GLU A 38 -12.80 -3.38 6.81
N ASN A 39 -12.84 -4.69 7.01
CA ASN A 39 -14.09 -5.42 6.95
C ASN A 39 -14.10 -6.39 8.12
N ARG A 40 -14.89 -6.01 9.14
CA ARG A 40 -15.20 -6.84 10.30
C ARG A 40 -16.18 -7.94 9.87
N GLY A 41 -15.70 -8.85 9.05
CA GLY A 41 -16.19 -10.20 8.80
C GLY A 41 -15.04 -11.18 9.06
N VAL A 42 -15.28 -12.50 8.96
CA VAL A 42 -14.20 -13.50 9.01
C VAL A 42 -13.12 -13.07 8.01
N GLN A 43 -11.97 -12.60 8.49
CA GLN A 43 -10.88 -12.15 7.62
C GLN A 43 -10.40 -13.36 6.84
N GLU A 44 -10.72 -13.41 5.55
CA GLU A 44 -10.17 -14.44 4.67
C GLU A 44 -8.65 -14.23 4.57
N PRO A 45 -7.85 -15.30 4.68
CA PRO A 45 -6.40 -15.19 4.59
C PRO A 45 -5.99 -14.60 3.24
N VAL A 46 -5.18 -13.54 3.26
CA VAL A 46 -4.74 -12.88 2.02
C VAL A 46 -3.33 -13.33 1.66
N LEU A 47 -3.17 -13.89 0.47
CA LEU A 47 -1.86 -14.26 -0.09
C LEU A 47 -1.18 -13.03 -0.68
N GLN A 48 -0.02 -12.64 -0.15
CA GLN A 48 0.76 -11.53 -0.68
C GLN A 48 1.87 -11.96 -1.64
N SER A 49 2.56 -13.08 -1.35
CA SER A 49 3.61 -13.58 -2.26
C SER A 49 3.91 -15.06 -2.04
N ILE A 50 4.55 -15.68 -3.03
CA ILE A 50 5.05 -17.06 -2.96
C ILE A 50 6.55 -17.03 -3.27
N LEU A 51 7.33 -17.65 -2.39
CA LEU A 51 8.75 -17.92 -2.62
C LEU A 51 8.93 -19.37 -3.05
N ILE A 52 9.49 -19.55 -4.25
CA ILE A 52 9.80 -20.85 -4.83
C ILE A 52 11.28 -20.89 -5.15
N SER A 53 11.94 -21.92 -4.65
CA SER A 53 13.34 -22.22 -4.96
C SER A 53 13.49 -23.72 -5.16
N ARG A 54 14.66 -24.15 -5.64
CA ARG A 54 14.95 -25.57 -5.88
C ARG A 54 14.68 -26.48 -4.67
N ASN A 55 14.98 -26.00 -3.46
CA ASN A 55 14.96 -26.82 -2.23
C ASN A 55 13.92 -26.37 -1.19
N ARG A 56 13.19 -25.27 -1.42
CA ARG A 56 12.18 -24.79 -0.47
C ARG A 56 11.06 -24.01 -1.14
N ARG A 57 9.88 -24.10 -0.54
CA ARG A 57 8.70 -23.30 -0.86
C ARG A 57 8.16 -22.65 0.41
N ALA A 58 7.74 -21.41 0.31
CA ALA A 58 7.10 -20.65 1.37
C ALA A 58 6.11 -19.64 0.76
N ALA A 59 5.14 -19.20 1.55
CA ALA A 59 4.20 -18.16 1.16
C ALA A 59 4.16 -17.07 2.21
N ILE A 60 3.86 -15.84 1.82
CA ILE A 60 3.53 -14.76 2.75
C ILE A 60 2.01 -14.64 2.74
N ILE A 61 1.39 -14.93 3.90
CA ILE A 61 -0.04 -14.80 4.14
C ILE A 61 -0.24 -13.90 5.35
N ASP A 62 -1.07 -12.87 5.20
CA ASP A 62 -1.28 -11.81 6.20
C ASP A 62 0.03 -11.22 6.76
N GLY A 63 1.03 -11.07 5.89
CA GLY A 63 2.35 -10.55 6.26
C GLY A 63 3.25 -11.54 7.01
N ARG A 64 2.80 -12.78 7.23
CA ARG A 64 3.59 -13.83 7.88
C ARG A 64 4.10 -14.83 6.86
N THR A 65 5.38 -15.21 6.98
CA THR A 65 5.94 -16.30 6.17
C THR A 65 5.44 -17.64 6.73
N VAL A 66 4.81 -18.45 5.88
CA VAL A 66 4.27 -19.77 6.24
C VAL A 66 4.79 -20.86 5.32
N LYS A 67 4.87 -22.08 5.86
CA LYS A 67 5.30 -23.31 5.15
C LYS A 67 4.19 -24.36 5.15
N VAL A 68 4.35 -25.38 4.30
CA VAL A 68 3.49 -26.57 4.31
C VAL A 68 3.48 -27.18 5.70
N GLY A 69 2.28 -27.45 6.23
CA GLY A 69 2.03 -27.96 7.57
C GLY A 69 1.85 -26.90 8.65
N GLU A 70 2.14 -25.62 8.37
CA GLU A 70 1.89 -24.53 9.32
C GLU A 70 0.43 -24.06 9.29
N LYS A 71 -0.02 -23.44 10.39
CA LYS A 71 -1.40 -22.97 10.56
C LYS A 71 -1.55 -21.50 10.12
N VAL A 72 -2.66 -21.20 9.46
CA VAL A 72 -3.10 -19.86 9.07
C VAL A 72 -4.53 -19.68 9.56
N GLY A 73 -4.71 -18.89 10.63
CA GLY A 73 -6.00 -18.82 11.33
C GLY A 73 -6.40 -20.20 11.87
N ASP A 74 -7.47 -20.76 11.30
CA ASP A 74 -7.99 -22.10 11.64
C ASP A 74 -7.70 -23.18 10.61
N ALA A 75 -7.06 -22.84 9.49
CA ALA A 75 -6.69 -23.78 8.46
C ALA A 75 -5.19 -24.16 8.51
N VAL A 76 -4.85 -25.30 7.94
CA VAL A 76 -3.45 -25.76 7.78
C VAL A 76 -3.05 -25.67 6.32
N VAL A 77 -1.82 -25.22 6.05
CA VAL A 77 -1.27 -25.18 4.70
C VAL A 77 -1.00 -26.60 4.20
N GLU A 78 -1.80 -27.06 3.24
CA GLU A 78 -1.64 -28.39 2.65
C GLU A 78 -0.62 -28.38 1.51
N ARG A 79 -0.63 -27.34 0.67
CA ARG A 79 0.24 -27.26 -0.51
C ARG A 79 0.55 -25.82 -0.91
N ILE A 80 1.80 -25.56 -1.33
CA ILE A 80 2.24 -24.28 -1.91
C ILE A 80 2.59 -24.50 -3.40
N GLY A 81 1.73 -23.98 -4.28
CA GLY A 81 1.88 -24.00 -5.73
C GLY A 81 2.63 -22.78 -6.27
N GLU A 82 2.56 -22.55 -7.58
CA GLU A 82 3.22 -21.42 -8.25
C GLU A 82 2.46 -20.11 -8.17
N GLY A 83 1.13 -20.17 -8.21
CA GLY A 83 0.25 -19.01 -8.07
C GLY A 83 -0.81 -19.17 -6.99
N GLN A 84 -0.74 -20.22 -6.17
CA GLN A 84 -1.77 -20.51 -5.18
C GLN A 84 -1.23 -21.26 -3.96
N VAL A 85 -1.95 -21.13 -2.85
CA VAL A 85 -1.75 -21.93 -1.63
C VAL A 85 -3.07 -22.64 -1.32
N VAL A 86 -3.00 -23.94 -1.07
CA VAL A 86 -4.15 -24.74 -0.67
C VAL A 86 -4.18 -24.82 0.85
N LEU A 87 -5.28 -24.36 1.44
CA LEU A 87 -5.54 -24.43 2.87
C LEU A 87 -6.59 -25.51 3.13
N LYS A 88 -6.38 -26.29 4.20
CA LYS A 88 -7.33 -27.28 4.67
C LYS A 88 -7.90 -26.83 6.01
N SER A 89 -9.20 -26.55 6.03
CA SER A 89 -9.96 -26.30 7.26
C SER A 89 -10.41 -27.64 7.86
N GLY A 90 -10.40 -27.73 9.19
CA GLY A 90 -10.93 -28.86 9.96
C GLY A 90 -12.29 -28.54 10.55
#